data_AF-A0A430A132-F1
#
_entry.id   AF-A0A430A132-F1
#
_cell.length_a   1.000
_cell.length_b   1.000
_cell.length_c   1.000
_cell.angle_alpha   90.00
_cell.angle_beta   90.00
_cell.angle_gamma   90.00
#
_symmetry.space_group_name_H-M   'P 1'
#
loop_
_entity.id
_entity.type
_entity.pdbx_description
1 polymer ?
#
loop_
_entity_poly.entity_id
_entity_poly.type
_entity_poly.pdbx_seq_one_letter_code
_entity_poly.pdbx_strand_id
1 'polypeptide(L)'
;MEKLEDLLEEMMFNDKARGLLAKTIKKHQKLLNLFFKELNSDGVYKVKDITPKDIRKFLIKKLEEGSSETYVNNHLRSIRAFFRYCVDEEYLEYDKNLCLRVKWVKERQVVVQTFNDEEIKEMLAVAKKLTFFNGFYYGKMKNTAKIAPKSINPVKEIPGNKRISNTADS
;
A
#
# COMPACT_ATOMS: atom_id res chain seq x y z
N MET A 1 17.98 -26.02 -6.32
CA MET A 1 16.76 -25.56 -5.62
C MET A 1 16.94 -24.08 -5.41
N GLU A 2 16.19 -23.26 -6.15
CA GLU A 2 16.38 -21.80 -6.15
C GLU A 2 16.01 -21.15 -4.81
N LYS A 3 16.65 -20.01 -4.53
CA LYS A 3 16.33 -19.16 -3.39
C LYS A 3 15.09 -18.31 -3.70
N LEU A 4 14.45 -17.79 -2.65
CA LEU A 4 13.26 -16.95 -2.79
C LEU A 4 13.52 -15.67 -3.60
N GLU A 5 14.71 -15.10 -3.46
CA GLU A 5 15.12 -13.88 -4.16
C GLU A 5 15.25 -14.13 -5.67
N ASP A 6 15.85 -15.25 -6.07
CA ASP A 6 16.02 -15.63 -7.48
C ASP A 6 14.64 -15.80 -8.15
N LEU A 7 13.73 -16.52 -7.49
CA LEU A 7 12.36 -16.72 -7.97
C LEU A 7 11.56 -15.41 -8.08
N LEU A 8 11.84 -14.42 -7.24
CA LEU A 8 11.20 -13.12 -7.33
C LEU A 8 11.69 -12.32 -8.53
N GLU A 9 12.98 -12.38 -8.85
CA GLU A 9 13.52 -11.74 -10.05
C GLU A 9 12.92 -12.33 -11.31
N GLU A 10 12.81 -13.66 -11.38
CA GLU A 10 12.15 -14.35 -12.49
C GLU A 10 10.65 -14.01 -12.57
N MET A 11 9.93 -13.99 -11.44
CA MET A 11 8.53 -13.57 -11.40
C MET A 11 8.36 -12.16 -11.94
N MET A 12 9.26 -11.23 -11.59
CA MET A 12 9.21 -9.86 -12.10
C MET A 12 9.44 -9.79 -13.60
N PHE A 13 10.32 -10.63 -14.14
CA PHE A 13 10.53 -10.75 -15.58
C PHE A 13 9.28 -11.30 -16.28
N ASN A 14 8.67 -12.36 -15.73
CA ASN A 14 7.43 -12.94 -16.23
C ASN A 14 6.28 -11.91 -16.20
N ASP A 15 6.07 -11.23 -15.07
CA ASP A 15 5.05 -10.20 -14.93
C ASP A 15 5.25 -9.04 -15.93
N LYS A 16 6.50 -8.68 -16.22
CA LYS A 16 6.83 -7.68 -17.25
C LYS A 16 6.48 -8.20 -18.65
N ALA A 17 6.79 -9.45 -18.97
CA ALA A 17 6.44 -10.08 -20.24
C ALA A 17 4.92 -10.17 -20.45
N ARG A 18 4.17 -10.38 -19.37
CA ARG A 18 2.69 -10.38 -19.35
C ARG A 18 2.06 -8.99 -19.45
N GLY A 19 2.85 -7.92 -19.43
CA GLY A 19 2.35 -6.55 -19.55
C GLY A 19 1.78 -5.95 -18.26
N LEU A 20 2.16 -6.45 -17.08
CA LEU A 20 1.76 -5.82 -15.82
C LEU A 20 2.34 -4.40 -15.70
N LEU A 21 1.57 -3.51 -15.08
CA LEU A 21 2.03 -2.15 -14.84
C LEU A 21 3.26 -2.17 -13.93
N ALA A 22 4.28 -1.38 -14.26
CA ALA A 22 5.52 -1.27 -13.48
C ALA A 22 5.28 -0.94 -12.00
N LYS A 23 4.23 -0.17 -11.68
CA LYS A 23 3.83 0.13 -10.30
C LYS A 23 3.40 -1.13 -9.52
N THR A 24 2.73 -2.06 -10.21
CA THR A 24 2.27 -3.33 -9.63
C THR A 24 3.45 -4.25 -9.38
N ILE A 25 4.36 -4.37 -10.34
CA ILE A 25 5.60 -5.16 -10.21
C ILE A 25 6.43 -4.65 -9.02
N LYS A 26 6.66 -3.33 -8.94
CA LYS A 26 7.36 -2.70 -7.80
C LYS A 26 6.66 -2.94 -6.46
N LYS A 27 5.33 -2.93 -6.46
CA LYS A 27 4.54 -3.23 -5.25
C LYS A 27 4.73 -4.69 -4.82
N HIS A 28 4.66 -5.64 -5.75
CA HIS A 28 4.92 -7.05 -5.45
C HIS A 28 6.33 -7.24 -4.91
N GLN A 29 7.35 -6.72 -5.59
CA GLN A 29 8.74 -6.77 -5.13
C GLN A 29 8.91 -6.26 -3.70
N LYS A 30 8.38 -5.06 -3.40
CA LYS A 30 8.49 -4.46 -2.07
C LYS A 30 7.84 -5.32 -0.99
N LEU A 31 6.63 -5.80 -1.24
CA LEU A 31 5.86 -6.55 -0.24
C LEU A 31 6.43 -7.97 -0.04
N LEU A 32 6.87 -8.62 -1.12
CA LEU A 32 7.50 -9.94 -1.05
C LEU A 32 8.86 -9.89 -0.36
N ASN A 33 9.70 -8.87 -0.63
CA ASN A 33 10.96 -8.71 0.08
C ASN A 33 10.79 -8.56 1.60
N LEU A 34 9.72 -7.88 2.05
CA LEU A 34 9.40 -7.77 3.48
C LEU A 34 9.02 -9.14 4.06
N PHE A 35 8.27 -9.95 3.32
CA PHE A 35 7.90 -11.30 3.72
C PHE A 35 9.13 -12.24 3.75
N PHE A 36 9.97 -12.21 2.71
CA PHE A 36 11.16 -13.04 2.62
C PHE A 36 12.19 -12.71 3.69
N LYS A 37 12.34 -11.44 4.05
CA LYS A 37 13.21 -11.04 5.17
C LYS A 37 12.80 -11.70 6.49
N GLU A 38 11.49 -11.82 6.73
CA GLU A 38 10.95 -12.50 7.92
C GLU A 38 11.19 -14.00 7.85
N LEU A 39 10.92 -14.63 6.70
CA LEU A 39 11.22 -16.06 6.48
C LEU A 39 12.70 -16.40 6.65
N ASN A 40 13.59 -15.58 6.08
CA ASN A 40 15.04 -15.73 6.19
C ASN A 40 15.51 -15.62 7.65
N SER A 41 14.82 -14.81 8.47
CA SER A 41 15.09 -14.69 9.90
C SER A 41 14.63 -15.93 10.69
N ASP A 42 13.62 -16.63 10.19
CA ASP A 42 13.14 -17.92 10.70
C ASP A 42 13.91 -19.12 10.10
N GLY A 43 14.93 -18.88 9.26
CA GLY A 43 15.75 -19.92 8.62
C GLY A 43 15.12 -20.58 7.39
N VAL A 44 14.05 -20.00 6.83
CA VAL A 44 13.34 -20.50 5.65
C VAL A 44 13.80 -19.73 4.41
N TYR A 45 14.57 -20.38 3.54
CA TYR A 45 15.20 -19.75 2.37
C TYR A 45 14.66 -20.23 1.02
N LYS A 46 13.86 -21.31 1.01
CA LYS A 46 13.38 -21.95 -0.21
C LYS A 46 11.86 -21.98 -0.22
N VAL A 47 11.29 -21.90 -1.41
CA VAL A 47 9.83 -21.90 -1.59
C VAL A 47 9.15 -23.18 -1.08
N LYS A 48 9.83 -24.32 -1.19
CA LYS A 48 9.31 -25.65 -0.78
C LYS A 48 9.23 -25.82 0.74
N ASP A 49 10.01 -25.04 1.48
CA ASP A 49 10.08 -25.11 2.94
C ASP A 49 9.02 -24.22 3.60
N ILE A 50 8.36 -23.35 2.81
CA ILE A 50 7.31 -22.46 3.32
C ILE A 50 6.05 -23.27 3.63
N THR A 51 5.44 -23.01 4.78
CA THR A 51 4.18 -23.61 5.20
C THR A 51 3.06 -22.55 5.29
N PRO A 52 1.78 -22.95 5.35
CA PRO A 52 0.70 -21.99 5.56
C PRO A 52 0.77 -21.33 6.94
N LYS A 53 1.48 -21.96 7.90
CA LYS A 53 1.71 -21.43 9.24
C LYS A 53 2.62 -20.20 9.17
N ASP A 54 3.64 -20.21 8.33
CA ASP A 54 4.59 -19.10 8.18
C ASP A 54 3.90 -17.87 7.60
N ILE A 55 3.03 -18.07 6.60
CA ILE A 55 2.19 -17.00 6.05
C ILE A 55 1.30 -16.40 7.15
N ARG A 56 0.60 -17.23 7.93
CA ARG A 56 -0.26 -16.74 9.03
C ARG A 56 0.54 -16.02 10.11
N LYS A 57 1.70 -16.56 10.50
CA LYS A 57 2.61 -15.95 11.48
C LYS A 57 3.02 -14.55 11.03
N PHE A 58 3.39 -14.39 9.75
CA PHE A 58 3.72 -13.09 9.18
C PHE A 58 2.54 -12.10 9.22
N LEU A 59 1.33 -12.54 8.83
CA LEU A 59 0.15 -11.67 8.84
C LEU A 59 -0.23 -11.24 10.27
N ILE A 60 -0.17 -12.17 11.24
CA ILE A 60 -0.41 -11.88 12.66
C ILE A 60 0.60 -10.87 13.18
N LYS A 61 1.90 -11.09 12.92
CA LYS A 61 2.96 -10.15 13.32
C LYS A 61 2.70 -8.75 12.79
N LYS A 62 2.30 -8.60 11.52
CA LYS A 62 1.99 -7.28 10.94
C LYS A 62 0.80 -6.60 11.61
N LEU A 63 -0.21 -7.37 12.01
CA LEU A 63 -1.35 -6.83 12.77
C LEU A 63 -0.93 -6.40 14.18
N GLU A 64 -0.12 -7.20 14.86
CA GLU A 64 0.42 -6.87 16.19
C GLU A 64 1.33 -5.64 16.16
N GLU A 65 2.05 -5.41 15.06
CA GLU A 65 2.81 -4.18 14.79
C GLU A 65 1.91 -2.95 14.50
N GLY A 66 0.59 -3.10 14.47
CA GLY A 66 -0.36 -2.03 14.24
C GLY A 66 -0.59 -1.67 12.76
N SER A 67 -0.22 -2.55 11.83
CA SER A 67 -0.54 -2.35 10.41
C SER A 67 -2.04 -2.39 10.16
N SER A 68 -2.53 -1.57 9.23
CA SER A 68 -3.93 -1.63 8.81
C SER A 68 -4.26 -2.97 8.13
N GLU A 69 -5.49 -3.43 8.28
CA GLU A 69 -5.95 -4.70 7.70
C GLU A 69 -5.82 -4.68 6.17
N THR A 70 -6.09 -3.54 5.53
CA THR A 70 -5.87 -3.34 4.09
C THR A 70 -4.39 -3.49 3.70
N TYR A 71 -3.44 -3.00 4.51
CA TYR A 71 -2.02 -3.20 4.25
C TYR A 71 -1.60 -4.66 4.40
N VAL A 72 -2.13 -5.35 5.42
CA VAL A 72 -1.91 -6.79 5.63
C VAL A 72 -2.48 -7.61 4.46
N ASN A 73 -3.68 -7.27 3.98
CA ASN A 73 -4.26 -7.90 2.80
C ASN A 73 -3.50 -7.57 1.51
N ASN A 74 -2.86 -6.39 1.41
CA ASN A 74 -1.94 -6.10 0.30
C ASN A 74 -0.72 -7.05 0.29
N HIS A 75 -0.17 -7.38 1.46
CA HIS A 75 0.86 -8.42 1.57
C HIS A 75 0.33 -9.77 1.10
N LEU A 76 -0.81 -10.22 1.64
CA LEU A 76 -1.40 -11.51 1.26
C LEU A 76 -1.69 -11.59 -0.24
N ARG A 77 -2.09 -10.48 -0.89
CA ARG A 77 -2.29 -10.42 -2.34
C ARG A 77 -0.99 -10.67 -3.10
N SER A 78 0.12 -10.06 -2.70
CA SER A 78 1.41 -10.28 -3.35
C SER A 78 1.94 -11.69 -3.10
N ILE A 79 1.80 -12.20 -1.88
CA ILE A 79 2.16 -13.58 -1.52
C ILE A 79 1.38 -14.57 -2.39
N ARG A 80 0.07 -14.36 -2.55
CA ARG A 80 -0.78 -15.17 -3.44
C ARG A 80 -0.30 -15.16 -4.89
N ALA A 81 0.07 -14.00 -5.42
CA ALA A 81 0.58 -13.88 -6.78
C ALA A 81 1.89 -14.66 -6.96
N PHE A 82 2.81 -14.55 -6.00
CA PHE A 82 4.07 -15.30 -6.00
C PHE A 82 3.86 -16.81 -5.98
N PHE A 83 3.04 -17.34 -5.06
CA PHE A 83 2.76 -18.77 -5.02
C PHE A 83 2.01 -19.27 -6.25
N ARG A 84 1.20 -18.43 -6.89
CA ARG A 84 0.58 -18.76 -8.17
C ARG A 84 1.62 -18.88 -9.28
N TYR A 85 2.52 -17.91 -9.39
CA TYR A 85 3.67 -17.98 -10.30
C TYR A 85 4.48 -19.25 -10.09
N CYS A 86 4.81 -19.59 -8.84
CA CYS A 86 5.57 -20.81 -8.54
C CYS A 86 4.85 -22.10 -8.92
N VAL A 87 3.51 -22.13 -8.93
CA VAL A 87 2.74 -23.29 -9.40
C VAL A 87 2.68 -23.31 -10.93
N ASP A 88 2.48 -22.15 -11.55
CA ASP A 88 2.36 -22.03 -13.01
C ASP A 88 3.68 -22.40 -13.72
N GLU A 89 4.84 -22.11 -13.12
CA GLU A 89 6.19 -22.49 -13.61
C GLU A 89 6.72 -23.82 -13.00
N GLU A 90 5.85 -24.61 -12.37
CA GLU A 90 6.16 -25.95 -11.83
C GLU A 90 7.23 -26.02 -10.72
N TYR A 91 7.59 -24.88 -10.10
CA TYR A 91 8.42 -24.85 -8.88
C TYR A 91 7.71 -25.51 -7.67
N LEU A 92 6.38 -25.49 -7.67
CA LEU A 92 5.50 -26.12 -6.68
C LEU A 92 4.41 -26.96 -7.35
N GLU A 93 4.06 -28.08 -6.72
CA GLU A 93 2.89 -28.86 -7.11
C GLU A 93 1.59 -28.10 -6.80
N TYR A 94 0.54 -28.34 -7.61
CA TYR A 94 -0.73 -27.61 -7.52
C TYR A 94 -1.43 -27.78 -6.15
N ASP A 95 -1.38 -28.99 -5.60
CA ASP A 95 -1.90 -29.34 -4.27
C ASP A 95 -1.17 -28.64 -3.12
N LYS A 96 0.07 -28.20 -3.37
CA LYS A 96 0.91 -27.41 -2.47
C LYS A 96 0.68 -25.91 -2.59
N ASN A 97 -0.37 -25.44 -3.27
CA ASN A 97 -0.73 -24.03 -3.22
C ASN A 97 -1.20 -23.63 -1.80
N LEU A 98 -0.25 -23.22 -0.97
CA LEU A 98 -0.39 -22.88 0.45
C LEU A 98 -1.43 -21.77 0.68
N CYS A 99 -1.58 -20.88 -0.30
CA CYS A 99 -2.40 -19.70 -0.18
C CYS A 99 -3.91 -20.00 -0.21
N LEU A 100 -4.35 -21.11 -0.82
CA LEU A 100 -5.76 -21.48 -0.84
C LEU A 100 -6.34 -21.66 0.57
N ARG A 101 -5.50 -22.01 1.54
CA ARG A 101 -5.89 -22.27 2.94
C ARG A 101 -5.76 -21.04 3.84
N VAL A 102 -5.27 -19.91 3.33
CA VAL A 102 -5.11 -18.66 4.09
C VAL A 102 -6.27 -17.72 3.75
N LYS A 103 -7.12 -17.45 4.75
CA LYS A 103 -8.25 -16.52 4.62
C LYS A 103 -7.76 -15.07 4.69
N TRP A 104 -8.51 -14.18 4.05
CA TRP A 104 -8.28 -12.74 4.14
C TRP A 104 -8.51 -12.23 5.56
N VAL A 105 -7.75 -11.20 5.95
CA VAL A 105 -7.99 -10.49 7.22
C VAL A 105 -9.25 -9.66 7.06
N LYS A 106 -10.14 -9.69 8.05
CA LYS A 106 -11.39 -8.91 8.03
C LYS A 106 -11.07 -7.43 8.15
N GLU A 107 -11.30 -6.66 7.09
CA GLU A 107 -11.08 -5.22 7.10
C GLU A 107 -12.19 -4.52 7.89
N ARG A 108 -11.82 -3.57 8.75
CA ARG A 108 -12.78 -2.62 9.31
C ARG A 108 -13.26 -1.71 8.19
N GLN A 109 -14.57 -1.51 8.10
CA GLN A 109 -15.15 -0.58 7.14
C GLN A 109 -14.72 0.84 7.52
N VAL A 110 -13.82 1.44 6.75
CA VAL A 110 -13.51 2.85 6.89
C VAL A 110 -14.65 3.62 6.24
N VAL A 111 -15.52 4.22 7.06
CA VAL A 111 -16.48 5.20 6.56
C VAL A 111 -15.68 6.40 6.09
N VAL A 112 -15.44 6.49 4.78
CA VAL A 112 -14.82 7.68 4.20
C VAL A 112 -15.81 8.82 4.39
N GLN A 113 -15.45 9.81 5.21
CA GLN A 113 -16.25 11.00 5.35
C GLN A 113 -16.25 11.72 4.00
N THR A 114 -17.42 11.82 3.39
CA THR A 114 -17.63 12.52 2.12
C THR A 114 -17.94 13.97 2.40
N PHE A 115 -17.52 14.85 1.49
CA PHE A 115 -17.89 16.26 1.58
C PHE A 115 -19.39 16.41 1.36
N ASN A 116 -20.03 17.23 2.18
CA ASN A 116 -21.42 17.62 1.94
C ASN A 116 -21.50 18.69 0.83
N ASP A 117 -22.72 18.96 0.34
CA ASP A 117 -22.93 19.91 -0.76
C ASP A 117 -22.46 21.34 -0.43
N GLU A 118 -22.45 21.74 0.84
CA GLU A 118 -21.99 23.06 1.27
C GLU A 118 -20.46 23.15 1.21
N GLU A 119 -19.76 22.15 1.73
CA GLU A 119 -18.30 22.01 1.64
C GLU A 119 -17.84 21.96 0.18
N ILE A 120 -18.58 21.28 -0.69
CA ILE A 120 -18.30 21.25 -2.13
C ILE A 120 -18.45 22.65 -2.73
N LYS A 121 -19.50 23.40 -2.38
CA LYS A 121 -19.69 24.79 -2.84
C LYS A 121 -18.56 25.71 -2.38
N GLU A 122 -18.10 25.56 -1.14
CA GLU A 122 -16.96 26.31 -0.61
C GLU A 122 -15.66 25.98 -1.35
N MET A 123 -15.39 24.70 -1.57
CA MET A 123 -14.23 24.25 -2.35
C MET A 123 -14.25 24.82 -3.78
N LEU A 124 -15.40 24.80 -4.44
CA LEU A 124 -15.57 25.37 -5.79
C LEU A 124 -15.39 26.90 -5.80
N ALA A 125 -15.88 27.60 -4.78
CA ALA A 125 -15.69 29.04 -4.65
C ALA A 125 -14.21 29.41 -4.49
N VAL A 126 -13.47 28.65 -3.67
CA VAL A 126 -12.01 28.80 -3.52
C VAL A 126 -11.27 28.49 -4.82
N ALA A 127 -11.61 27.39 -5.50
CA ALA A 127 -11.00 27.02 -6.78
C ALA A 127 -11.24 28.07 -7.87
N LYS A 128 -12.44 28.65 -7.93
CA LYS A 128 -12.77 29.77 -8.83
C LYS A 128 -11.94 31.00 -8.52
N LYS A 129 -11.73 31.33 -7.25
CA LYS A 129 -10.87 32.46 -6.85
C LYS A 129 -9.41 32.21 -7.24
N LEU A 130 -8.88 31.00 -7.05
CA LEU A 130 -7.50 30.65 -7.44
C LEU A 130 -7.28 30.67 -8.96
N THR A 131 -8.23 30.16 -9.74
CA THR A 131 -8.17 30.21 -11.22
C THR A 131 -8.29 31.64 -11.75
N PHE A 132 -9.15 32.45 -11.13
CA PHE A 132 -9.27 33.87 -11.46
C PHE A 132 -7.98 34.64 -11.15
N PHE A 133 -7.35 34.41 -9.97
CA PHE A 133 -6.07 35.01 -9.63
C PHE A 133 -4.93 34.51 -10.54
N ASN A 134 -4.84 33.22 -10.86
CA ASN A 134 -3.80 32.67 -11.74
C ASN A 134 -3.87 33.19 -13.19
N GLY A 135 -5.07 33.46 -13.72
CA GLY A 135 -5.24 34.07 -15.05
C GLY A 135 -4.56 35.44 -15.18
N PHE A 136 -4.49 36.23 -14.10
CA PHE A 136 -3.78 37.51 -14.09
C PHE A 136 -2.26 37.36 -13.93
N TYR A 137 -1.76 36.30 -13.29
CA TYR A 137 -0.32 36.06 -13.12
C TYR A 137 0.34 35.48 -14.37
N TYR A 138 -0.32 34.57 -15.10
CA TYR A 138 0.24 34.02 -16.33
C TYR A 138 0.28 35.03 -17.50
N GLY A 139 -0.60 36.04 -17.49
CA GLY A 139 -0.58 37.13 -18.48
C GLY A 139 0.56 38.14 -18.30
N LYS A 140 1.13 38.26 -17.08
CA LYS A 140 2.22 39.21 -16.78
C LYS A 140 3.63 38.58 -16.77
N MET A 141 3.76 37.25 -16.83
CA MET A 141 5.06 36.56 -16.84
C MET A 141 5.75 36.43 -18.22
N LYS A 142 5.32 37.21 -19.23
CA LYS A 142 6.08 37.32 -20.50
C LYS A 142 6.97 38.57 -20.60
N ASN A 143 6.98 39.42 -19.58
CA ASN A 143 7.95 40.50 -19.48
C ASN A 143 8.32 40.74 -18.01
N THR A 144 9.62 40.76 -17.74
CA THR A 144 10.31 41.06 -16.47
C THR A 144 10.58 39.88 -15.53
N ALA A 145 11.88 39.70 -15.30
CA ALA A 145 12.49 38.75 -14.40
C ALA A 145 12.27 39.09 -12.92
N LYS A 146 12.40 38.06 -12.07
CA LYS A 146 12.62 38.09 -10.60
C LYS A 146 11.44 38.52 -9.72
N ILE A 147 10.56 37.58 -9.33
CA ILE A 147 9.88 37.63 -8.02
C ILE A 147 9.72 36.21 -7.47
N ALA A 148 10.38 35.90 -6.34
CA ALA A 148 10.20 34.68 -5.57
C ALA A 148 8.85 34.71 -4.83
N PRO A 149 8.11 33.59 -4.70
CA PRO A 149 6.84 33.58 -3.96
C PRO A 149 7.10 33.80 -2.46
N LYS A 150 6.57 34.90 -1.91
CA LYS A 150 6.51 35.14 -0.46
C LYS A 150 5.56 34.13 0.20
N SER A 151 5.96 33.71 1.40
CA SER A 151 5.39 32.70 2.30
C SER A 151 3.87 32.50 2.25
N ILE A 152 3.48 31.24 2.09
CA ILE A 152 2.14 30.75 2.46
C ILE A 152 2.09 30.76 3.99
N ASN A 153 1.16 31.52 4.59
CA ASN A 153 0.94 31.50 6.03
C ASN A 153 0.45 30.11 6.49
N PRO A 154 0.87 29.63 7.68
CA PRO A 154 0.57 28.27 8.13
C PRO A 154 -0.92 28.08 8.39
N VAL A 155 -1.39 26.89 8.06
CA VAL A 155 -2.72 26.37 8.42
C VAL A 155 -2.87 26.47 9.95
N LYS A 156 -3.92 27.15 10.42
CA LYS A 156 -4.26 27.19 11.85
C LYS A 156 -4.43 25.76 12.36
N GLU A 157 -3.75 25.43 13.46
CA GLU A 157 -3.89 24.16 14.17
C GLU A 157 -5.37 23.87 14.48
N ILE A 158 -5.79 22.65 14.14
CA ILE A 158 -7.07 22.09 14.60
C ILE A 158 -6.85 21.69 16.07
N PRO A 159 -7.66 22.18 17.04
CA PRO A 159 -7.46 21.86 18.45
C PRO A 159 -7.56 20.35 18.70
N GLY A 160 -6.64 19.87 19.54
CA GLY A 160 -6.29 18.46 19.74
C GLY A 160 -7.46 17.51 19.97
N ASN A 161 -7.29 16.32 19.38
CA ASN A 161 -8.12 15.14 19.58
C ASN A 161 -8.11 14.74 21.07
N LYS A 162 -9.17 15.11 21.82
CA LYS A 162 -9.39 14.58 23.16
C LYS A 162 -9.71 13.09 23.03
N ARG A 163 -8.75 12.28 23.48
CA ARG A 163 -8.85 10.85 23.72
C ARG A 163 -10.07 10.59 24.61
N ILE A 164 -11.15 10.05 24.04
CA ILE A 164 -12.27 9.55 24.83
C ILE A 164 -11.80 8.23 25.45
N SER A 165 -11.39 8.28 26.71
CA SER A 165 -11.19 7.08 27.52
C SER A 165 -12.55 6.51 27.87
N ASN A 166 -12.90 5.36 27.30
CA ASN A 166 -13.94 4.50 27.84
C ASN A 166 -13.40 3.85 29.12
N THR A 167 -13.84 4.32 30.28
CA THR A 167 -13.93 3.49 31.48
C THR A 167 -15.39 3.11 31.65
N ALA A 168 -15.65 1.83 31.42
CA ALA A 168 -16.91 1.18 31.70
C ALA A 168 -17.09 1.00 33.21
N ASP A 169 -18.36 0.98 33.62
CA ASP A 169 -18.86 0.64 34.94
C ASP A 169 -18.13 -0.52 35.62
N SER A 170 -17.78 -0.32 36.89
CA SER A 170 -17.84 -1.30 38.00
C SER A 170 -17.72 -0.55 39.33
#